data_AF-A0AAD3QZN1-F1
#
_entry.id   AF-A0AAD3QZN1-F1
#
_cell.length_a   1.000
_cell.length_b   1.000
_cell.length_c   1.000
_cell.angle_alpha   90.00
_cell.angle_beta   90.00
_cell.angle_gamma   90.00
#
_symmetry.space_group_name_H-M   'P 1'
#
loop_
_entity.id
_entity.type
_entity.pdbx_description
1 polymer ?
#
loop_
_entity_poly.entity_id
_entity_poly.type
_entity_poly.pdbx_seq_one_letter_code
_entity_poly.pdbx_strand_id
1 'polypeptide(L)'
;MVVPHSAAEVEKMVHAATQEIWESCGLGKEGTVTLTRLPKPKPSQEYLGEEANSQDQEALSIRSYRKGVYDLTWEMLQEIYAEDPNADQPQWVKPRRIKASLFHRVKSPGNVTKIQEFITAEVLKLYGLTKDHNQKTDWQKMLKFGRKKRDRVDHILVQELHEEEAQWVNYDEDELFVKMQLADSIFDALLKDTANVLTLIYDKRAKKDAPS
;
A
#
# COMPACT_ATOMS: atom_id res chain seq x y z
N MET A 1 -21.96 -4.01 25.43
CA MET A 1 -21.05 -3.34 24.48
C MET A 1 -21.94 -2.46 23.61
N VAL A 2 -21.69 -1.16 23.51
CA VAL A 2 -22.61 -0.18 22.87
C VAL A 2 -22.64 -0.32 21.34
N VAL A 3 -21.70 -1.09 20.79
CA VAL A 3 -21.46 -1.21 19.36
C VAL A 3 -21.21 -2.69 19.02
N PRO A 4 -21.70 -3.20 17.88
CA PRO A 4 -21.48 -4.58 17.45
C PRO A 4 -20.02 -4.80 17.00
N HIS A 5 -19.20 -5.29 17.92
CA HIS A 5 -17.75 -5.52 17.76
C HIS A 5 -17.40 -7.00 18.00
N SER A 6 -18.27 -7.91 17.58
CA SER A 6 -17.92 -9.33 17.46
C SER A 6 -17.43 -9.64 16.04
N ALA A 7 -16.59 -10.67 15.90
CA ALA A 7 -16.05 -11.07 14.59
C ALA A 7 -17.16 -11.33 13.55
N ALA A 8 -18.23 -12.03 13.94
CA ALA A 8 -19.36 -12.34 13.06
C ALA A 8 -20.19 -11.11 12.68
N GLU A 9 -20.29 -10.11 13.55
CA GLU A 9 -20.99 -8.85 13.22
C GLU A 9 -20.16 -7.99 12.27
N VAL A 10 -18.87 -7.84 12.53
CA VAL A 10 -17.95 -7.08 11.68
C VAL A 10 -17.84 -7.73 10.31
N GLU A 11 -17.75 -9.06 10.23
CA GLU A 11 -17.77 -9.80 8.96
C GLU A 11 -19.01 -9.48 8.11
N LYS A 12 -20.20 -9.53 8.70
CA LYS A 12 -21.45 -9.16 7.99
C LYS A 12 -21.42 -7.71 7.50
N MET A 13 -20.90 -6.80 8.31
CA MET A 13 -20.79 -5.39 7.95
C MET A 13 -19.78 -5.15 6.82
N VAL A 14 -18.65 -5.85 6.83
CA VAL A 14 -17.65 -5.76 5.75
C VAL A 14 -18.22 -6.35 4.46
N HIS A 15 -18.93 -7.48 4.55
CA HIS A 15 -19.57 -8.12 3.40
C HIS A 15 -20.61 -7.20 2.73
N ALA A 16 -21.50 -6.61 3.54
CA ALA A 16 -22.50 -5.66 3.04
C ALA A 16 -21.84 -4.40 2.44
N ALA A 17 -20.82 -3.83 3.10
CA ALA A 17 -20.09 -2.68 2.58
C ALA A 17 -19.39 -3.00 1.25
N THR A 18 -18.71 -4.15 1.17
CA THR A 18 -18.01 -4.60 -0.03
C THR A 18 -18.96 -4.74 -1.20
N GLN A 19 -20.15 -5.35 -0.99
CA GLN A 19 -21.14 -5.52 -2.04
C GLN A 19 -21.72 -4.17 -2.51
N GLU A 20 -22.06 -3.28 -1.58
CA GLU A 20 -22.59 -1.97 -1.93
C GLU A 20 -21.57 -1.11 -2.70
N ILE A 21 -20.30 -1.14 -2.28
CA ILE A 21 -19.21 -0.48 -3.00
C ILE A 21 -19.00 -1.14 -4.37
N TRP A 22 -19.07 -2.47 -4.45
CA TRP A 22 -18.89 -3.20 -5.70
C TRP A 22 -19.93 -2.81 -6.76
N GLU A 23 -21.20 -2.72 -6.34
CA GLU A 23 -22.32 -2.35 -7.21
C GLU A 23 -22.26 -0.87 -7.59
N SER A 24 -21.99 0.02 -6.63
CA SER A 24 -21.92 1.47 -6.87
C SER A 24 -20.74 1.88 -7.75
N CYS A 25 -19.60 1.20 -7.63
CA CYS A 25 -18.42 1.45 -8.45
C CYS A 25 -18.40 0.63 -9.76
N GLY A 26 -19.32 -0.33 -9.95
CA GLY A 26 -19.41 -1.12 -11.17
C GLY A 26 -18.21 -2.04 -11.42
N LEU A 27 -17.53 -2.48 -10.36
CA LEU A 27 -16.25 -3.21 -10.41
C LEU A 27 -16.31 -4.58 -11.12
N GLY A 28 -17.51 -5.10 -11.41
CA GLY A 28 -17.74 -6.32 -12.18
C GLY A 28 -17.95 -6.12 -13.68
N LYS A 29 -17.96 -4.87 -14.18
CA LYS A 29 -18.14 -4.57 -15.61
C LYS A 29 -16.77 -4.36 -16.23
N GLU A 30 -16.52 -5.12 -17.28
CA GLU A 30 -15.27 -5.28 -18.02
C GLU A 30 -14.57 -3.94 -18.32
N GLY A 31 -13.66 -3.56 -17.42
CA GLY A 31 -12.86 -2.34 -17.50
C GLY A 31 -12.00 -2.25 -16.25
N THR A 32 -10.68 -2.15 -16.43
CA THR A 32 -9.72 -1.96 -15.33
C THR A 32 -9.93 -0.56 -14.75
N VAL A 33 -10.91 -0.40 -13.86
CA VAL A 33 -11.18 0.88 -13.21
C VAL A 33 -10.20 1.05 -12.05
N THR A 34 -9.24 1.95 -12.23
CA THR A 34 -8.37 2.40 -11.14
C THR A 34 -9.23 3.17 -10.11
N LEU A 35 -9.58 2.52 -8.99
CA LEU A 35 -10.43 3.09 -7.92
C LEU A 35 -9.86 4.35 -7.27
N THR A 36 -8.55 4.58 -7.41
CA THR A 36 -7.82 5.71 -6.80
C THR A 36 -8.35 7.08 -7.22
N ARG A 37 -9.05 7.18 -8.36
CA ARG A 37 -9.61 8.45 -8.87
C ARG A 37 -11.11 8.63 -8.61
N LEU A 38 -11.81 7.61 -8.10
CA LEU A 38 -13.25 7.73 -7.83
C LEU A 38 -13.53 8.43 -6.51
N PRO A 39 -14.58 9.28 -6.45
CA PRO A 39 -15.07 9.80 -5.19
C PRO A 39 -15.60 8.64 -4.33
N LYS A 40 -15.37 8.73 -3.03
CA LYS A 40 -15.87 7.75 -2.05
C LYS A 40 -17.40 7.61 -2.18
N PRO A 41 -17.92 6.40 -2.39
CA PRO A 41 -19.36 6.19 -2.45
C PRO A 41 -19.99 6.53 -1.09
N LYS A 42 -21.20 7.10 -1.13
CA LYS A 42 -21.94 7.38 0.09
C LYS A 42 -22.63 6.09 0.54
N PRO A 43 -22.43 5.65 1.79
CA PRO A 43 -23.11 4.47 2.30
C PRO A 43 -24.63 4.66 2.27
N SER A 44 -25.33 3.61 1.84
CA SER A 44 -26.78 3.57 1.76
C SER A 44 -27.43 3.67 3.14
N GLN A 45 -28.69 4.11 3.16
CA GLN A 45 -29.48 4.14 4.39
C GLN A 45 -29.80 2.71 4.88
N GLU A 46 -29.87 1.73 3.98
CA GLU A 46 -30.01 0.31 4.32
C GLU A 46 -28.79 -0.21 5.11
N TYR A 47 -27.59 0.21 4.72
CA TYR A 47 -26.37 -0.15 5.43
C TYR A 47 -26.24 0.58 6.79
N LEU A 48 -26.44 1.90 6.79
CA LEU A 48 -26.28 2.72 8.00
C LEU A 48 -27.39 2.47 9.04
N GLY A 49 -28.57 2.01 8.61
CA GLY A 49 -29.76 1.88 9.45
C GLY A 49 -30.55 3.20 9.58
N GLU A 50 -31.67 3.12 10.29
CA GLU A 50 -32.57 4.26 10.56
C GLU A 50 -31.82 5.46 11.15
N GLU A 51 -32.25 6.67 10.78
CA GLU A 51 -31.66 7.88 11.33
C GLU A 51 -32.00 7.97 12.82
N ALA A 52 -30.97 7.94 13.66
CA ALA A 52 -31.13 8.15 15.09
C ALA A 52 -31.83 9.51 15.32
N ASN A 53 -32.95 9.50 16.05
CA ASN A 53 -33.46 10.72 16.65
C ASN A 53 -32.33 11.34 17.50
N SER A 54 -32.25 12.67 17.56
CA SER A 54 -31.16 13.41 18.22
C SER A 54 -30.95 13.09 19.72
N GLN A 55 -31.78 12.22 20.29
CA GLN A 55 -31.80 11.83 21.68
C GLN A 55 -31.17 10.43 21.93
N ASP A 56 -30.96 9.62 20.89
CA ASP A 56 -30.47 8.24 21.02
C ASP A 56 -28.96 8.14 20.77
N GLN A 57 -28.18 8.45 21.81
CA GLN A 57 -26.70 8.43 21.78
C GLN A 57 -26.12 7.06 21.36
N GLU A 58 -26.80 5.96 21.72
CA GLU A 58 -26.43 4.60 21.34
C GLU A 58 -26.60 4.38 19.83
N ALA A 59 -27.71 4.83 19.25
CA ALA A 59 -27.96 4.73 17.82
C ALA A 59 -26.96 5.57 17.00
N LEU A 60 -26.57 6.75 17.49
CA LEU A 60 -25.51 7.57 16.88
C LEU A 60 -24.14 6.86 16.91
N SER A 61 -23.83 6.16 18.00
CA SER A 61 -22.57 5.42 18.16
C SER A 61 -22.50 4.22 17.22
N ILE A 62 -23.61 3.47 17.09
CA ILE A 62 -23.73 2.34 16.16
C ILE A 62 -23.60 2.84 14.71
N ARG A 63 -24.28 3.93 14.33
CA ARG A 63 -24.20 4.51 12.98
C ARG A 63 -22.78 4.96 12.65
N SER A 64 -22.11 5.62 13.60
CA SER A 64 -20.72 6.07 13.44
C SER A 64 -19.76 4.90 13.27
N TYR A 65 -19.96 3.81 14.02
CA TYR A 65 -19.16 2.60 13.85
C TYR A 65 -19.37 1.93 12.50
N ARG A 66 -20.63 1.80 12.05
CA ARG A 66 -20.94 1.27 10.71
C ARG A 66 -20.26 2.07 9.62
N LYS A 67 -20.33 3.40 9.72
CA LYS A 67 -19.61 4.30 8.82
C LYS A 67 -18.10 4.04 8.86
N GLY A 68 -17.50 3.87 10.04
CA GLY A 68 -16.07 3.56 10.16
C GLY A 68 -15.67 2.25 9.45
N VAL A 69 -16.49 1.20 9.57
CA VAL A 69 -16.24 -0.08 8.88
C VAL A 69 -16.38 0.07 7.35
N TYR A 70 -17.38 0.82 6.88
CA TYR A 70 -17.53 1.14 5.46
C TYR A 70 -16.33 1.91 4.91
N ASP A 71 -15.90 2.92 5.66
CA ASP A 71 -14.77 3.78 5.32
C ASP A 71 -13.47 2.98 5.19
N LEU A 72 -13.21 2.08 6.14
CA LEU A 72 -12.05 1.19 6.07
C LEU A 72 -12.15 0.19 4.91
N THR A 73 -13.34 -0.36 4.65
CA THR A 73 -13.57 -1.29 3.53
C THR A 73 -13.29 -0.60 2.20
N TRP A 74 -13.68 0.67 2.06
CA TRP A 74 -13.37 1.50 0.89
C TRP A 74 -11.87 1.73 0.73
N GLU A 75 -11.15 2.09 1.80
CA GLU A 75 -9.70 2.29 1.75
C GLU A 75 -8.96 1.02 1.32
N MET A 76 -9.35 -0.15 1.85
CA MET A 76 -8.79 -1.44 1.42
C MET A 76 -9.08 -1.75 -0.04
N LEU A 77 -10.29 -1.46 -0.54
CA LEU A 77 -10.61 -1.63 -1.95
C LEU A 77 -9.77 -0.71 -2.83
N GLN A 78 -9.60 0.56 -2.44
CA GLN A 78 -8.73 1.48 -3.17
C GLN A 78 -7.29 0.97 -3.24
N GLU A 79 -6.78 0.38 -2.16
CA GLU A 79 -5.44 -0.19 -2.12
C GLU A 79 -5.31 -1.46 -3.00
N ILE A 80 -6.32 -2.33 -3.01
CA ILE A 80 -6.34 -3.54 -3.87
C ILE A 80 -6.30 -3.17 -5.37
N TYR A 81 -7.01 -2.12 -5.76
CA TYR A 81 -7.09 -1.63 -7.13
C TYR A 81 -6.10 -0.49 -7.43
N ALA A 82 -5.21 -0.15 -6.49
CA ALA A 82 -4.14 0.81 -6.75
C ALA A 82 -3.15 0.23 -7.77
N GLU A 83 -2.67 1.10 -8.65
CA GLU A 83 -1.58 0.78 -9.56
C GLU A 83 -0.33 0.36 -8.79
N ASP A 84 0.49 -0.52 -9.37
CA ASP A 84 1.70 -0.98 -8.68
C ASP A 84 2.65 0.21 -8.64
N PRO A 85 3.08 0.67 -7.46
CA PRO A 85 4.13 1.68 -7.42
C PRO A 85 5.43 1.21 -8.10
N ASN A 86 5.61 -0.10 -8.31
CA ASN A 86 6.73 -0.67 -9.06
C ASN A 86 6.44 -0.95 -10.54
N ALA A 87 5.21 -0.79 -11.05
CA ALA A 87 4.88 -1.12 -12.44
C ALA A 87 5.58 -0.19 -13.44
N ASP A 88 5.63 1.10 -13.12
CA ASP A 88 6.25 2.12 -13.97
C ASP A 88 7.74 2.32 -13.65
N GLN A 89 8.28 1.53 -12.74
CA GLN A 89 9.64 1.70 -12.28
C GLN A 89 10.64 1.11 -13.31
N PRO A 90 11.72 1.84 -13.64
CA PRO A 90 12.75 1.31 -14.53
C PRO A 90 13.37 0.02 -13.96
N GLN A 91 13.69 -0.95 -14.83
CA GLN A 91 14.19 -2.28 -14.44
C GLN A 91 15.46 -2.27 -13.58
N TRP A 92 16.26 -1.21 -13.66
CA TRP A 92 17.50 -1.06 -12.89
C TRP A 92 17.28 -0.49 -11.48
N VAL A 93 16.05 -0.08 -11.15
CA VAL A 93 15.71 0.31 -9.78
C VAL A 93 15.15 -0.90 -9.04
N LYS A 94 15.62 -1.11 -7.81
CA LYS A 94 15.12 -2.18 -6.96
C LYS A 94 13.65 -1.90 -6.60
N PRO A 95 12.74 -2.88 -6.75
CA PRO A 95 11.36 -2.73 -6.33
C PRO A 95 11.27 -2.33 -4.86
N ARG A 96 10.43 -1.33 -4.56
CA ARG A 96 10.26 -0.83 -3.20
C ARG A 96 9.67 -1.94 -2.34
N ARG A 97 10.33 -2.26 -1.23
CA ARG A 97 9.82 -3.21 -0.23
C ARG A 97 8.71 -2.54 0.58
N ILE A 98 7.50 -2.52 0.04
CA ILE A 98 6.33 -2.05 0.78
C ILE A 98 5.82 -3.19 1.67
N LYS A 99 5.33 -2.87 2.89
CA LYS A 99 4.92 -3.85 3.91
C LYS A 99 4.01 -4.92 3.28
N ALA A 100 4.53 -6.14 3.16
CA ALA A 100 3.93 -7.23 2.39
C ALA A 100 2.53 -7.68 2.85
N SER A 101 2.04 -7.26 4.02
CA SER A 101 0.72 -7.68 4.50
C SER A 101 -0.44 -7.00 3.78
N LEU A 102 -0.23 -5.82 3.18
CA LEU A 102 -1.28 -5.09 2.48
C LEU A 102 -1.34 -5.44 0.99
N PHE A 103 -0.26 -5.99 0.43
CA PHE A 103 -0.08 -6.17 -1.02
C PHE A 103 -0.16 -7.62 -1.50
N HIS A 104 -0.81 -8.54 -0.77
CA HIS A 104 -1.27 -9.75 -1.46
C HIS A 104 -2.41 -9.36 -2.39
N ARG A 105 -2.07 -8.74 -3.53
CA ARG A 105 -2.96 -8.51 -4.66
C ARG A 105 -3.76 -9.78 -4.87
N VAL A 106 -5.07 -9.64 -4.78
CA VAL A 106 -5.97 -10.72 -5.15
C VAL A 106 -5.66 -11.01 -6.60
N LYS A 107 -5.00 -12.14 -6.88
CA LYS A 107 -4.54 -12.54 -8.23
C LYS A 107 -5.70 -12.66 -9.24
N SER A 108 -6.95 -12.56 -8.78
CA SER A 108 -8.15 -12.46 -9.59
C SER A 108 -9.05 -11.29 -9.11
N PRO A 109 -8.79 -10.05 -9.55
CA PRO A 109 -9.59 -8.87 -9.16
C PRO A 109 -11.03 -8.90 -9.69
N GLY A 110 -11.44 -9.91 -10.46
CA GLY A 110 -12.80 -10.06 -10.96
C GLY A 110 -13.73 -10.91 -10.08
N ASN A 111 -13.25 -11.45 -8.95
CA ASN A 111 -14.07 -12.32 -8.11
C ASN A 111 -14.39 -11.64 -6.76
N VAL A 112 -15.64 -11.20 -6.61
CA VAL A 112 -16.16 -10.51 -5.42
C VAL A 112 -15.98 -11.33 -4.15
N THR A 113 -16.22 -12.65 -4.20
CA THR A 113 -16.19 -13.48 -2.99
C THR A 113 -14.77 -13.58 -2.44
N LYS A 114 -13.76 -13.69 -3.30
CA LYS A 114 -12.35 -13.72 -2.88
C LYS A 114 -11.89 -12.37 -2.32
N ILE A 115 -12.34 -11.27 -2.91
CA ILE A 115 -12.03 -9.93 -2.43
C ILE A 115 -12.68 -9.70 -1.08
N GLN A 116 -13.93 -10.13 -0.92
CA GLN A 116 -14.70 -10.07 0.31
C GLN A 116 -14.04 -10.88 1.43
N GLU A 117 -13.64 -12.13 1.19
CA GLU A 117 -12.88 -12.94 2.16
C GLU A 117 -11.57 -12.26 2.59
N PHE A 118 -10.85 -11.67 1.63
CA PHE A 118 -9.59 -10.99 1.90
C PHE A 118 -9.78 -9.72 2.74
N ILE A 119 -10.70 -8.84 2.35
CA ILE A 119 -11.02 -7.61 3.10
C ILE A 119 -11.52 -7.98 4.49
N THR A 120 -12.41 -8.96 4.62
CA THR A 120 -12.87 -9.43 5.93
C THR A 120 -11.71 -9.88 6.80
N ALA A 121 -10.78 -10.67 6.28
CA ALA A 121 -9.62 -11.12 7.03
C ALA A 121 -8.74 -9.94 7.50
N GLU A 122 -8.51 -8.95 6.64
CA GLU A 122 -7.65 -7.80 6.97
C GLU A 122 -8.35 -6.81 7.92
N VAL A 123 -9.66 -6.55 7.74
CA VAL A 123 -10.46 -5.72 8.66
C VAL A 123 -10.52 -6.36 10.04
N LEU A 124 -10.81 -7.67 10.13
CA LEU A 124 -10.83 -8.38 11.40
C LEU A 124 -9.45 -8.35 12.09
N LYS A 125 -8.37 -8.38 11.31
CA LYS A 125 -7.00 -8.29 11.82
C LYS A 125 -6.72 -6.91 12.39
N LEU A 126 -7.08 -5.84 11.69
CA LEU A 126 -6.94 -4.46 12.19
C LEU A 126 -7.78 -4.19 13.43
N TYR A 127 -8.97 -4.77 13.51
CA TYR A 127 -9.86 -4.67 14.67
C TYR A 127 -9.43 -5.57 15.84
N GLY A 128 -8.34 -6.34 15.69
CA GLY A 128 -7.84 -7.26 16.73
C GLY A 128 -8.79 -8.44 17.01
N LEU A 129 -9.71 -8.74 16.09
CA LEU A 129 -10.71 -9.79 16.20
C LEU A 129 -10.21 -11.14 15.63
N THR A 130 -9.07 -11.15 14.94
CA THR A 130 -8.42 -12.39 14.48
C THR A 130 -7.61 -13.05 15.60
N LYS A 131 -7.78 -14.37 15.76
CA LYS A 131 -6.90 -15.19 16.59
C LYS A 131 -5.58 -15.48 15.84
N ASP A 132 -4.48 -15.00 16.41
CA ASP A 132 -3.19 -15.72 16.43
C ASP A 132 -2.27 -15.79 15.20
N HIS A 133 -2.35 -14.88 14.22
CA HIS A 133 -1.25 -14.82 13.22
C HIS A 133 -0.01 -14.08 13.73
N ASN A 134 -0.15 -12.85 14.23
CA ASN A 134 0.99 -12.07 14.73
C ASN A 134 1.70 -12.73 15.93
N GLN A 135 0.95 -13.38 16.83
CA GLN A 135 1.55 -14.01 18.01
C GLN A 135 2.60 -15.07 17.64
N LYS A 136 2.36 -15.91 16.63
CA LYS A 136 3.30 -17.01 16.28
C LYS A 136 4.62 -16.49 15.71
N THR A 137 4.57 -15.49 14.85
CA THR A 137 5.78 -14.81 14.33
C THR A 137 6.48 -14.01 15.42
N ASP A 138 5.71 -13.41 16.34
CA ASP A 138 6.26 -12.65 17.46
C ASP A 138 6.97 -13.55 18.45
N TRP A 139 6.44 -14.72 18.84
CA TRP A 139 7.16 -15.64 19.74
C TRP A 139 8.54 -16.05 19.23
N GLN A 140 8.70 -16.29 17.92
CA GLN A 140 10.02 -16.56 17.31
C GLN A 140 10.93 -15.33 17.35
N LYS A 141 10.40 -14.14 17.06
CA LYS A 141 11.12 -12.85 17.12
C LYS A 141 11.41 -12.39 18.55
N MET A 142 10.64 -12.86 19.53
CA MET A 142 10.78 -12.54 20.95
C MET A 142 11.81 -13.43 21.65
N LEU A 143 12.14 -14.59 21.07
CA LEU A 143 13.12 -15.53 21.64
C LEU A 143 14.50 -14.88 21.84
N LYS A 144 14.89 -13.96 20.95
CA LYS A 144 16.17 -13.24 21.00
C LYS A 144 16.27 -12.20 22.11
N PHE A 145 15.14 -11.78 22.69
CA PHE A 145 15.13 -10.80 23.77
C PHE A 145 15.01 -11.44 25.17
N GLY A 146 14.86 -12.77 25.29
CA GLY A 146 14.92 -13.51 26.55
C GLY A 146 13.55 -13.84 27.18
N ARG A 147 13.52 -14.92 27.97
CA ARG A 147 12.31 -15.62 28.48
C ARG A 147 11.64 -14.98 29.71
N LYS A 148 11.87 -13.69 30.00
CA LYS A 148 11.16 -12.99 31.09
C LYS A 148 9.74 -12.64 30.66
N LYS A 149 8.78 -12.71 31.61
CA LYS A 149 7.44 -12.16 31.39
C LYS A 149 7.57 -10.68 31.05
N ARG A 150 6.93 -10.30 29.96
CA ARG A 150 6.92 -8.94 29.42
C ARG A 150 5.52 -8.38 29.49
N ASP A 151 5.45 -7.08 29.71
CA ASP A 151 4.19 -6.39 29.71
C ASP A 151 3.77 -6.04 28.28
N ARG A 152 2.50 -5.67 28.10
CA ARG A 152 1.95 -5.30 26.78
C ARG A 152 2.75 -4.17 26.11
N VAL A 153 3.32 -3.26 26.89
CA VAL A 153 4.17 -2.18 26.40
C VAL A 153 5.46 -2.73 25.77
N ASP A 154 6.11 -3.70 26.41
CA ASP A 154 7.31 -4.33 25.85
C ASP A 154 7.01 -5.05 24.53
N HIS A 155 5.81 -5.62 24.38
CA HIS A 155 5.39 -6.25 23.13
C HIS A 155 5.22 -5.22 22.01
N ILE A 156 4.60 -4.07 22.31
CA ILE A 156 4.44 -2.97 21.35
C ILE A 156 5.80 -2.45 20.94
N LEU A 157 6.70 -2.17 21.90
CA LEU A 157 8.05 -1.67 21.61
C LEU A 157 8.87 -2.64 20.76
N VAL A 158 8.80 -3.94 21.04
CA VAL A 158 9.49 -4.93 20.21
C VAL A 158 8.90 -4.96 18.80
N GLN A 159 7.59 -4.86 18.65
CA GLN A 159 6.95 -4.81 17.34
C GLN A 159 7.40 -3.56 16.55
N GLU A 160 7.33 -2.38 17.18
CA GLU A 160 7.74 -1.10 16.58
C GLU A 160 9.21 -1.14 16.11
N LEU A 161 10.13 -1.57 16.99
CA LEU A 161 11.55 -1.67 16.64
C LEU A 161 11.80 -2.55 15.41
N HIS A 162 11.12 -3.70 15.30
CA HIS A 162 11.27 -4.55 14.12
C HIS A 162 10.67 -3.95 12.86
N GLU A 163 9.55 -3.24 12.97
CA GLU A 163 8.95 -2.55 11.84
C GLU A 163 9.86 -1.44 11.31
N GLU A 164 10.64 -0.79 12.18
CA GLU A 164 11.57 0.28 11.86
C GLU A 164 12.94 -0.20 11.38
N GLU A 165 13.47 -1.31 11.93
CA GLU A 165 14.80 -1.85 11.59
C GLU A 165 15.02 -2.00 10.07
N ALA A 166 14.02 -2.50 9.34
CA ALA A 166 14.12 -2.69 7.90
C ALA A 166 14.19 -1.37 7.11
N GLN A 167 13.66 -0.27 7.66
CA GLN A 167 13.69 1.04 7.04
C GLN A 167 15.05 1.72 7.25
N TRP A 168 15.69 1.50 8.42
CA TRP A 168 16.94 2.19 8.79
C TRP A 168 18.19 1.51 8.21
N VAL A 169 18.06 0.26 7.73
CA VAL A 169 19.14 -0.47 7.06
C VAL A 169 18.98 -0.44 5.53
N ASN A 170 17.91 0.18 5.01
CA ASN A 170 17.65 0.27 3.59
C ASN A 170 18.36 1.47 2.95
N TYR A 171 19.42 1.20 2.17
CA TYR A 171 20.18 2.19 1.40
C TYR A 171 19.87 2.16 -0.10
N ASP A 172 18.80 1.48 -0.54
CA ASP A 172 18.54 1.29 -1.97
C ASP A 172 18.37 2.62 -2.73
N GLU A 173 17.76 3.63 -2.10
CA GLU A 173 17.59 4.97 -2.68
C GLU A 173 18.93 5.73 -2.76
N ASP A 174 19.71 5.73 -1.68
CA ASP A 174 21.03 6.38 -1.63
C ASP A 174 22.02 5.73 -2.63
N GLU A 175 22.02 4.39 -2.69
CA GLU A 175 22.85 3.63 -3.62
C GLU A 175 22.49 3.97 -5.07
N LEU A 176 21.18 4.04 -5.38
CA LEU A 176 20.71 4.45 -6.70
C LEU A 176 21.13 5.88 -7.02
N PHE A 177 21.02 6.80 -6.07
CA PHE A 177 21.40 8.20 -6.26
C PHE A 177 22.89 8.32 -6.63
N VAL A 178 23.77 7.68 -5.86
CA VAL A 178 25.22 7.69 -6.12
C VAL A 178 25.53 7.05 -7.47
N LYS A 179 24.86 5.94 -7.82
CA LYS A 179 25.03 5.28 -9.12
C LYS A 179 24.61 6.18 -10.27
N MET A 180 23.49 6.89 -10.15
CA MET A 180 23.01 7.81 -11.18
C MET A 180 23.99 8.97 -11.37
N GLN A 181 24.42 9.59 -10.28
CA GLN A 181 25.39 10.68 -10.33
C GLN A 181 26.71 10.25 -10.99
N LEU A 182 27.19 9.05 -10.67
CA LEU A 182 28.39 8.50 -11.32
C LEU A 182 28.14 8.26 -12.81
N ALA A 183 27.00 7.67 -13.19
CA ALA A 183 26.65 7.43 -14.58
C ALA A 183 26.59 8.74 -15.38
N ASP A 184 25.94 9.78 -14.85
CA ASP A 184 25.86 11.10 -15.48
C ASP A 184 27.25 11.70 -15.68
N SER A 185 28.12 11.61 -14.66
CA SER A 185 29.50 12.11 -14.77
C SER A 185 30.32 11.40 -15.85
N ILE A 186 30.10 10.09 -16.03
CA ILE A 186 30.75 9.28 -17.07
C ILE A 186 30.19 9.68 -18.44
N PHE A 187 28.86 9.82 -18.56
CA PHE A 187 28.22 10.25 -19.81
C PHE A 187 28.69 11.63 -20.25
N ASP A 188 28.79 12.60 -19.34
CA ASP A 188 29.30 13.94 -19.64
C ASP A 188 30.76 13.91 -20.12
N ALA A 189 31.61 13.10 -19.48
CA ALA A 189 32.99 12.94 -19.90
C ALA A 189 33.08 12.35 -21.32
N LEU A 190 32.31 11.29 -21.60
CA LEU A 190 32.27 10.65 -22.92
C LEU A 190 31.72 11.58 -24.00
N LEU A 191 30.67 12.36 -23.71
CA LEU A 191 30.11 13.34 -24.63
C LEU A 191 31.12 14.45 -24.95
N LYS A 192 31.82 14.95 -23.93
CA LYS A 192 32.86 15.97 -24.09
C LYS A 192 34.03 15.46 -24.92
N ASP A 193 34.52 14.26 -24.64
CA ASP A 193 35.60 13.64 -25.41
C ASP A 193 35.18 13.41 -26.87
N THR A 194 33.96 12.95 -27.10
CA THR A 194 33.40 12.78 -28.46
C THR A 194 33.32 14.11 -29.19
N ALA A 195 32.80 15.16 -28.55
CA ALA A 195 32.72 16.50 -29.12
C ALA A 195 34.10 17.07 -29.46
N ASN A 196 35.09 16.87 -28.59
CA ASN A 196 36.47 17.28 -28.82
C ASN A 196 37.08 16.55 -30.03
N VAL A 197 36.87 15.23 -30.14
CA VAL A 197 37.34 14.45 -31.29
C VAL A 197 36.70 14.90 -32.59
N LEU A 198 35.38 15.14 -32.60
CA LEU A 198 34.68 15.65 -33.77
C LEU A 198 35.18 17.05 -34.17
N THR A 199 35.40 17.93 -33.20
CA THR A 199 35.97 19.27 -33.44
C THR A 199 37.36 19.18 -34.05
N LEU A 200 38.22 18.30 -33.52
CA LEU A 200 39.56 18.04 -34.07
C LEU A 200 39.51 17.51 -35.51
N ILE A 201 38.55 16.64 -35.84
CA ILE A 201 38.36 16.13 -37.20
C ILE A 201 37.92 17.27 -38.13
N TYR A 202 36.97 18.10 -37.69
CA TYR A 202 36.48 19.24 -38.44
C TYR A 202 37.60 20.24 -38.74
N ASP A 203 38.37 20.64 -37.74
CA ASP A 203 39.49 21.57 -37.89
C ASP A 203 40.58 21.04 -38.83
N LYS A 204 40.87 19.73 -38.76
CA LYS A 204 41.82 19.08 -39.69
C LYS A 204 41.32 19.08 -41.13
N ARG A 205 40.01 18.94 -41.36
CA ARG A 205 39.41 19.03 -42.71
C ARG A 205 39.45 20.47 -43.21
N ALA A 206 39.01 21.43 -42.40
CA ALA A 206 39.05 22.86 -42.76
C ALA A 206 40.46 23.34 -43.14
N LYS A 207 41.50 22.87 -42.42
CA LYS A 207 42.90 23.17 -42.75
C LYS A 207 43.39 22.53 -44.06
N LYS A 208 42.83 21.38 -44.47
CA LYS A 208 43.17 20.74 -45.76
C LYS A 208 42.50 21.44 -46.94
N ASP A 209 41.30 22.00 -46.74
CA ASP A 209 40.51 22.64 -47.79
C ASP A 209 40.84 24.14 -47.95
N ALA A 210 41.75 24.68 -47.14
CA ALA A 210 42.24 26.05 -47.27
C ALA A 210 43.20 26.18 -48.47
N PRO A 211 42.97 27.11 -49.42
CA PRO A 211 43.86 27.29 -50.57
C PRO A 211 45.24 27.79 -50.12
N SER A 212 46.30 27.20 -50.67
CA SER A 212 47.71 27.56 -50.43
C SER A 212 48.06 28.93 -51.00
#